data_AF-A0A834I9G3-F1
#
_entry.id   AF-A0A834I9G3-F1
#
_cell.length_a   1.000
_cell.length_b   1.000
_cell.length_c   1.000
_cell.angle_alpha   90.00
_cell.angle_beta   90.00
_cell.angle_gamma   90.00
#
_symmetry.space_group_name_H-M   'P 1'
#
loop_
_entity.id
_entity.type
_entity.pdbx_description
1 polymer ?
#
loop_
_entity_poly.entity_id
_entity_poly.type
_entity_poly.pdbx_seq_one_letter_code
_entity_poly.pdbx_strand_id
1 'polypeptide(L)'
;MLLIVVVIPFIEAAIGFNISTYTNNLPEDVKPTVQKAFKMERNDAPWTEKCIAEDNFNCPPSKFRTATGECNNVRHPTWGIRGAPFLRLLPPIYADGKLLYDGVY
;
A
#
# COMPACT_ATOMS: atom_id res chain seq x y z
N MET A 1 51.38 5.95 19.41
CA MET A 1 49.94 6.06 19.73
C MET A 1 49.19 5.41 18.58
N LEU A 2 48.86 4.11 18.69
CA LEU A 2 48.13 3.39 17.63
C LEU A 2 46.65 3.77 17.69
N LEU A 3 46.12 4.36 16.62
CA LEU A 3 44.69 4.49 16.40
C LEU A 3 44.15 3.16 15.88
N ILE A 4 43.54 2.37 16.76
CA ILE A 4 42.78 1.18 16.37
C ILE A 4 41.47 1.70 15.76
N VAL A 5 41.39 1.75 14.43
CA VAL A 5 40.13 1.93 13.72
C VAL A 5 39.38 0.61 13.86
N VAL A 6 38.44 0.56 14.81
CA VAL A 6 37.50 -0.56 14.93
C VAL A 6 36.59 -0.50 13.71
N VAL A 7 36.96 -1.23 12.66
CA VAL A 7 36.05 -1.51 11.55
C VAL A 7 35.03 -2.50 12.11
N ILE A 8 33.94 -1.95 12.67
CA ILE A 8 32.77 -2.76 13.02
C ILE A 8 32.32 -3.39 11.70
N PRO A 9 32.39 -4.73 11.52
CA PRO A 9 31.79 -5.33 10.35
C PRO A 9 30.31 -5.02 10.44
N PHE A 10 29.80 -4.20 9.52
CA PHE A 10 28.38 -4.09 9.26
C PHE A 10 27.93 -5.47 8.80
N ILE A 11 27.61 -6.34 9.76
CA ILE A 11 26.81 -7.53 9.51
C ILE A 11 25.41 -6.97 9.28
N GLU A 12 25.12 -6.55 8.06
CA GLU A 12 23.74 -6.47 7.59
C GLU A 12 23.24 -7.91 7.53
N ALA A 13 22.78 -8.39 8.69
CA ALA A 13 21.91 -9.53 8.74
C ALA A 13 20.68 -9.14 7.93
N ALA A 14 20.66 -9.50 6.65
CA ALA A 14 19.47 -9.52 5.85
C ALA A 14 18.58 -10.63 6.43
N ILE A 15 17.90 -10.31 7.53
CA ILE A 15 16.85 -11.16 8.09
C ILE A 15 15.83 -11.28 6.96
N GLY A 16 15.71 -12.47 6.37
CA GLY A 16 14.80 -12.68 5.25
C GLY A 16 13.39 -12.27 5.64
N PHE A 17 12.93 -11.11 5.17
CA PHE A 17 11.60 -10.60 5.48
C PHE A 17 10.57 -11.38 4.66
N ASN A 18 9.91 -12.35 5.31
CA ASN A 18 8.76 -13.03 4.74
C ASN A 18 7.47 -12.26 5.07
N ILE A 19 7.00 -11.48 4.10
CA ILE A 19 5.76 -10.68 4.18
C ILE A 19 4.50 -11.53 4.47
N SER A 20 4.51 -12.81 4.10
CA SER A 20 3.38 -13.71 4.30
C SER A 20 3.02 -13.81 5.78
N THR A 21 4.01 -13.85 6.67
CA THR A 21 3.83 -13.91 8.12
C THR A 21 2.92 -12.80 8.67
N TYR A 22 2.93 -11.61 8.05
CA TYR A 22 2.14 -10.45 8.47
C TYR A 22 0.81 -10.29 7.72
N THR A 23 0.66 -10.99 6.59
CA THR A 23 -0.48 -10.78 5.67
C THR A 23 -1.41 -11.99 5.60
N ASN A 24 -1.04 -13.15 6.15
CA ASN A 24 -1.85 -14.36 6.08
C ASN A 24 -3.20 -14.25 6.81
N ASN A 25 -3.25 -13.46 7.88
CA ASN A 25 -4.48 -13.25 8.66
C ASN A 25 -5.31 -12.06 8.16
N LEU A 26 -4.89 -11.40 7.08
CA LEU A 26 -5.65 -10.29 6.52
C LEU A 26 -6.84 -10.80 5.72
N PRO A 27 -7.99 -10.10 5.79
CA PRO A 27 -9.10 -10.30 4.90
C PRO A 27 -8.67 -10.22 3.43
N GLU A 28 -9.28 -11.05 2.58
CA GLU A 28 -8.91 -11.15 1.15
C GLU A 28 -9.11 -9.84 0.37
N ASP A 29 -9.98 -8.93 0.84
CA ASP A 29 -10.17 -7.59 0.27
C ASP A 29 -8.98 -6.65 0.54
N VAL A 30 -8.25 -6.82 1.65
CA VAL A 30 -7.16 -5.91 2.06
C VAL A 30 -5.77 -6.52 1.83
N LYS A 31 -5.68 -7.85 1.95
CA LYS A 31 -4.44 -8.62 1.80
C LYS A 31 -3.63 -8.31 0.53
N PRO A 32 -4.21 -8.25 -0.69
CA PRO A 32 -3.42 -7.96 -1.90
C PRO A 32 -2.84 -6.54 -1.88
N THR A 33 -3.62 -5.56 -1.41
CA THR A 33 -3.20 -4.15 -1.30
C THR A 33 -2.05 -3.99 -0.33
N VAL A 34 -2.15 -4.62 0.85
CA VAL A 34 -1.07 -4.59 1.86
C VAL A 34 0.18 -5.33 1.36
N GLN A 35 0.01 -6.47 0.69
CA GLN A 35 1.13 -7.19 0.10
C GLN A 35 1.84 -6.37 -0.98
N LYS A 36 1.09 -5.67 -1.81
CA LYS A 36 1.62 -4.76 -2.84
C LYS A 36 2.38 -3.60 -2.19
N ALA A 37 1.79 -2.95 -1.19
CA ALA A 37 2.41 -1.83 -0.47
C ALA A 37 3.76 -2.22 0.14
N PHE A 38 3.83 -3.28 0.93
CA PHE A 38 5.11 -3.74 1.51
C PHE A 38 6.16 -4.15 0.46
N LYS A 39 5.74 -4.70 -0.70
CA LYS A 39 6.68 -5.00 -1.80
C LYS A 39 7.23 -3.72 -2.42
N MET A 40 6.41 -2.67 -2.52
CA MET A 40 6.79 -1.35 -3.02
C MET A 40 7.67 -0.58 -2.03
N GLU A 41 7.47 -0.75 -0.72
CA GLU A 41 8.36 -0.15 0.29
C GLU A 41 9.74 -0.82 0.30
N ARG A 42 9.78 -2.14 0.10
CA ARG A 42 11.02 -2.93 0.18
C ARG A 42 11.88 -2.77 -1.07
N ASN A 43 11.27 -2.96 -2.22
CA ASN A 43 11.98 -2.78 -3.47
C ASN A 43 11.94 -1.29 -3.72
N ASP A 44 13.08 -0.60 -3.79
CA ASP A 44 13.19 0.76 -4.35
C ASP A 44 12.88 0.71 -5.86
N ALA A 45 11.79 0.04 -6.22
CA ALA A 45 11.33 -0.23 -7.55
C ALA A 45 10.93 1.12 -8.15
N PRO A 46 11.26 1.35 -9.42
CA PRO A 46 10.81 2.56 -10.10
C PRO A 46 9.29 2.71 -9.91
N TRP A 47 8.86 3.89 -9.47
CA TRP A 47 7.46 4.29 -9.32
C TRP A 47 6.78 4.42 -10.71
N THR A 48 6.77 3.34 -11.49
CA THR A 48 6.23 3.30 -12.85
C THR A 48 4.91 2.55 -12.93
N GLU A 49 4.58 1.74 -11.92
CA GLU A 49 3.30 1.03 -11.87
C GLU A 49 2.23 1.93 -11.24
N LYS A 50 1.30 2.44 -12.05
CA LYS A 50 0.12 3.16 -11.56
C LYS A 50 -0.72 2.21 -10.72
N CYS A 51 -1.02 2.58 -9.48
CA CYS A 51 -2.00 1.88 -8.66
C CYS A 51 -3.40 2.15 -9.24
N ILE A 52 -3.88 1.26 -10.10
CA ILE A 52 -5.25 1.32 -10.62
C ILE A 52 -6.13 0.55 -9.63
N ALA A 53 -7.07 1.25 -9.00
CA ALA A 53 -8.14 0.59 -8.26
C ALA A 53 -9.11 -0.04 -9.26
N GLU A 54 -9.45 -1.31 -9.08
CA GLU A 54 -10.50 -1.94 -9.87
C GLU A 54 -11.85 -1.27 -9.54
N ASP A 55 -12.59 -0.81 -10.54
CA ASP A 55 -13.87 -0.11 -10.37
C ASP A 55 -15.08 -0.93 -10.86
N ASN A 56 -14.83 -2.16 -11.34
CA ASN A 56 -15.81 -2.92 -12.08
C ASN A 56 -16.65 -3.82 -11.16
N PHE A 57 -17.53 -3.18 -10.39
CA PHE A 57 -18.47 -3.87 -9.48
C PHE A 57 -19.90 -3.81 -10.01
N ASN A 58 -20.58 -4.96 -10.00
CA ASN A 58 -22.03 -4.98 -10.10
C ASN A 58 -22.62 -4.59 -8.74
N CYS A 59 -23.37 -3.50 -8.67
CA CYS A 59 -23.96 -2.98 -7.42
C CYS A 59 -25.49 -3.22 -7.38
N PRO A 60 -25.94 -4.45 -7.09
CA PRO A 60 -27.37 -4.73 -6.94
C PRO A 60 -27.94 -4.00 -5.72
N PRO A 61 -29.23 -3.63 -5.74
CA PRO A 61 -29.88 -3.00 -4.60
C PRO A 61 -29.89 -3.95 -3.40
N SER A 62 -29.40 -3.47 -2.26
CA SER A 62 -29.41 -4.16 -0.97
C SER A 62 -29.98 -3.24 0.10
N LYS A 63 -30.65 -3.83 1.09
CA LYS A 63 -31.16 -3.08 2.26
C LYS A 63 -30.03 -2.61 3.19
N PHE A 64 -28.90 -3.34 3.20
CA PHE A 64 -27.82 -3.12 4.16
C PHE A 64 -26.48 -2.85 3.46
N ARG A 65 -25.60 -2.16 4.17
CA ARG A 65 -24.25 -1.85 3.71
C ARG A 65 -23.40 -3.12 3.70
N THR A 66 -22.49 -3.20 2.74
CA THR A 66 -21.39 -4.15 2.77
C THR A 66 -20.44 -3.81 3.91
N ALA A 67 -19.78 -4.81 4.49
CA ALA A 67 -18.76 -4.59 5.53
C ALA A 67 -17.50 -3.90 4.95
N THR A 68 -17.27 -4.06 3.66
CA THR A 68 -16.16 -3.46 2.90
C THR A 68 -16.41 -1.99 2.57
N GLY A 69 -17.68 -1.55 2.50
CA GLY A 69 -18.07 -0.20 2.08
C GLY A 69 -18.34 -0.07 0.58
N GLU A 70 -18.17 -1.15 -0.19
CA GLU A 70 -18.42 -1.20 -1.63
C GLU A 70 -19.87 -0.85 -1.97
N CYS A 71 -20.08 -0.26 -3.16
CA CYS A 71 -21.39 0.08 -3.70
C CYS A 71 -22.21 1.10 -2.90
N ASN A 72 -21.59 1.81 -1.94
CA ASN A 72 -22.20 2.99 -1.31
C ASN A 72 -22.47 4.09 -2.36
N ASN A 73 -21.51 4.27 -3.29
CA ASN A 73 -21.66 5.12 -4.46
C ASN A 73 -21.77 4.24 -5.72
N VAL A 74 -22.97 4.13 -6.29
CA VAL A 74 -23.23 3.28 -7.46
C VAL A 74 -22.48 3.75 -8.71
N ARG A 75 -22.15 5.05 -8.82
CA ARG A 75 -21.35 5.58 -9.94
C ARG A 75 -19.86 5.31 -9.78
N HIS A 76 -19.39 5.22 -8.53
CA HIS A 76 -18.00 4.96 -8.19
C HIS A 76 -17.94 3.94 -7.04
N PRO A 77 -18.12 2.64 -7.33
CA PRO A 77 -18.34 1.61 -6.31
C PRO A 77 -17.26 1.49 -5.25
N THR A 78 -16.04 1.91 -5.55
CA THR A 78 -14.87 1.84 -4.67
C THR A 78 -14.62 3.09 -3.84
N TRP A 79 -15.41 4.16 -3.99
CA TRP A 79 -15.21 5.37 -3.20
C TRP A 79 -15.60 5.15 -1.74
N GLY A 80 -14.61 5.24 -0.85
CA GLY A 80 -14.81 5.08 0.59
C GLY A 80 -14.81 3.63 1.07
N ILE A 81 -14.36 2.68 0.24
CA ILE A 81 -14.13 1.30 0.70
C ILE A 81 -12.98 1.24 1.70
N ARG A 82 -13.02 0.24 2.59
CA ARG A 82 -11.90 -0.04 3.46
C ARG A 82 -10.65 -0.45 2.67
N GLY A 83 -9.47 -0.07 3.15
CA GLY A 83 -8.21 -0.38 2.48
C GLY A 83 -7.88 0.49 1.27
N ALA A 84 -8.78 1.38 0.83
CA ALA A 84 -8.47 2.41 -0.16
C ALA A 84 -7.58 3.51 0.45
N PRO A 85 -6.74 4.18 -0.38
CA PRO A 85 -5.96 5.33 0.07
C PRO A 85 -6.88 6.50 0.45
N PHE A 86 -6.41 7.34 1.38
CA PHE A 86 -7.10 8.58 1.70
C PHE A 86 -7.02 9.57 0.54
N LEU A 87 -8.13 10.28 0.31
CA LEU A 87 -8.18 11.42 -0.59
C LEU A 87 -7.19 12.51 -0.11
N ARG A 88 -6.34 12.98 -1.01
CA ARG A 88 -5.44 14.11 -0.75
C ARG A 88 -6.04 15.41 -1.31
N LEU A 89 -6.30 16.37 -0.42
CA LEU A 89 -6.74 17.72 -0.81
C LEU A 89 -5.58 18.59 -1.32
N LEU A 90 -4.34 18.27 -0.91
CA LEU A 90 -3.12 18.97 -1.29
C LEU A 90 -2.03 17.96 -1.71
N PRO A 91 -1.07 18.35 -2.56
CA PRO A 91 0.04 17.50 -2.94
C PRO A 91 0.88 17.01 -1.74
N PRO A 92 1.47 15.80 -1.79
CA PRO A 92 2.39 15.33 -0.76
C PRO A 92 3.69 16.15 -0.74
N ILE A 93 4.26 16.36 0.45
CA ILE A 93 5.59 16.95 0.62
C ILE A 93 6.36 16.08 1.61
N TYR A 94 7.22 15.19 1.09
CA TYR A 94 8.08 14.31 1.88
C TYR A 94 9.55 14.72 1.72
N ALA A 95 10.36 14.52 2.76
CA ALA A 95 11.77 14.96 2.79
C ALA A 95 12.68 14.18 1.82
N ASP A 96 12.31 12.94 1.50
CA ASP A 96 13.04 12.05 0.60
C ASP A 96 12.63 12.21 -0.87
N GLY A 97 11.66 13.07 -1.16
CA GLY A 97 11.14 13.28 -2.51
C GLY A 97 10.43 12.06 -3.11
N LYS A 98 10.19 10.99 -2.33
CA LYS A 98 9.46 9.82 -2.81
C LYS A 98 7.97 10.14 -2.83
N LEU A 99 7.40 10.07 -4.03
CA LEU A 99 5.98 10.22 -4.25
C LEU A 99 5.45 8.88 -4.76
N LEU A 100 4.45 8.34 -4.08
CA LEU A 100 3.44 7.55 -4.77
C LEU A 100 2.84 8.51 -5.80
N TYR A 101 3.17 8.35 -7.08
CA TYR A 101 2.48 9.08 -8.14
C TYR A 101 1.00 8.69 -8.09
N ASP A 102 0.18 9.47 -7.37
CA ASP A 102 -1.25 9.52 -7.62
C ASP A 102 -1.41 10.13 -9.03
N GLY A 103 -1.99 9.44 -10.00
CA GLY A 103 -3.36 8.97 -9.85
C GLY A 103 -4.27 10.14 -10.21
N VAL A 104 -4.39 10.41 -11.52
CA VAL A 104 -5.54 11.12 -12.08
C VAL A 104 -6.80 10.46 -11.53
N TYR A 105 -7.69 11.26 -10.94
CA TYR A 105 -9.07 10.91 -10.60
C TYR A 105 -9.81 10.26 -11.77
#